data_AF-A0A838P796-F1
#
_entry.id   AF-A0A838P796-F1
#
_cell.length_a   1.000
_cell.length_b   1.000
_cell.length_c   1.000
_cell.angle_alpha   90.00
_cell.angle_beta   90.00
_cell.angle_gamma   90.00
#
_symmetry.space_group_name_H-M   'P 1'
#
loop_
_entity.id
_entity.type
_entity.pdbx_description
1 polymer ?
#
loop_
_entity_poly.entity_id
_entity_poly.type
_entity_poly.pdbx_seq_one_letter_code
_entity_poly.pdbx_strand_id
1 'polypeptide(L)'
;MEALSGKSKVSRAFPARGPCQAGAAVLLASLALTTPLLSQAAIDPNVAPRAAALDRQGERHLAVDLLGRYLATAPDDGSAWLQLGRFYLYDARDWHLEDHRGDPDGLLYLDFAATALEQSIRLAVDSGVVFRGLAEVERALIFVEDSGWAAARYARARPGVPPMPPFILELGANLLASCPAGGVLLTGNDLEALSVWYGSIEHPALDILPIRPALYATDSLYRRRMAEAMGVDPGLSVQSALAAVAPRRPLCLSPGTDSAAVPPLAWMPLRLVRVNRTGSPGPEALSVNELLKATRQSGSPWVLAARGVYDGAARHNVLLCSSLLLLFGDSPPPACRP
;
A
#
# COMPACT_ATOMS: atom_id res chain seq x y z
N MET A 1 -50.80 -21.43 -25.13
CA MET A 1 -51.55 -20.89 -26.28
C MET A 1 -50.81 -19.63 -26.68
N GLU A 2 -49.92 -19.76 -27.65
CA GLU A 2 -50.13 -19.41 -29.07
C GLU A 2 -49.60 -17.98 -29.31
N ALA A 3 -48.93 -17.62 -30.39
CA ALA A 3 -48.21 -18.31 -31.46
C ALA A 3 -47.84 -17.20 -32.47
N LEU A 4 -46.61 -17.25 -33.01
CA LEU A 4 -46.24 -16.79 -34.36
C LEU A 4 -46.31 -15.25 -34.58
N SER A 5 -45.63 -14.58 -35.50
CA SER A 5 -45.06 -14.89 -36.81
C SER A 5 -44.18 -13.67 -37.15
N GLY A 6 -43.01 -13.76 -37.78
CA GLY A 6 -42.91 -14.10 -39.19
C GLY A 6 -41.51 -13.80 -39.74
N LYS A 7 -41.08 -14.71 -40.61
CA LYS A 7 -39.84 -14.71 -41.39
C LYS A 7 -39.96 -13.76 -42.59
N SER A 8 -38.83 -13.26 -43.11
CA SER A 8 -38.60 -13.34 -44.56
C SER A 8 -37.11 -13.34 -44.93
N LYS A 9 -36.74 -14.34 -45.74
CA LYS A 9 -35.46 -14.53 -46.42
C LYS A 9 -35.54 -13.88 -47.80
N VAL A 10 -34.43 -13.34 -48.31
CA VAL A 10 -34.12 -13.39 -49.75
C VAL A 10 -32.61 -13.58 -49.96
N SER A 11 -32.25 -14.74 -50.51
CA SER A 11 -30.95 -15.04 -51.14
C SER A 11 -30.87 -14.43 -52.53
N ARG A 12 -29.67 -14.06 -53.00
CA ARG A 12 -29.27 -14.20 -54.41
C ARG A 12 -27.76 -14.50 -54.52
N ALA A 13 -27.45 -15.38 -55.46
CA ALA A 13 -26.13 -15.93 -55.77
C ALA A 13 -25.60 -15.40 -57.11
N PHE A 14 -24.26 -15.24 -57.20
CA PHE A 14 -23.28 -15.47 -58.29
C PHE A 14 -23.63 -15.18 -59.77
N PRO A 15 -22.66 -14.69 -60.58
CA PRO A 15 -21.62 -15.57 -61.16
C PRO A 15 -20.20 -14.98 -61.36
N ALA A 16 -19.28 -15.91 -61.63
CA ALA A 16 -17.84 -15.76 -61.90
C ALA A 16 -17.51 -15.24 -63.33
N ARG A 17 -16.28 -14.74 -63.51
CA ARG A 17 -15.48 -14.82 -64.77
C ARG A 17 -14.03 -14.35 -64.58
N GLY A 18 -13.09 -15.27 -64.82
CA GLY A 18 -12.00 -15.11 -65.80
C GLY A 18 -10.72 -14.33 -65.46
N PRO A 19 -9.52 -14.86 -65.77
CA PRO A 19 -8.21 -14.26 -65.45
C PRO A 19 -7.70 -13.33 -66.57
N CYS A 20 -6.83 -12.39 -66.22
CA CYS A 20 -5.95 -11.69 -67.16
C CYS A 20 -4.53 -11.58 -66.57
N GLN A 21 -3.57 -12.16 -67.29
CA GLN A 21 -2.14 -12.01 -67.08
C GLN A 21 -1.63 -10.77 -67.83
N ALA A 22 -0.84 -9.95 -67.14
CA ALA A 22 0.26 -9.11 -67.65
C ALA A 22 0.92 -8.54 -66.37
N GLY A 23 2.22 -8.64 -66.08
CA GLY A 23 3.39 -8.56 -66.94
C GLY A 23 4.11 -7.25 -66.63
N ALA A 24 5.36 -7.34 -66.15
CA ALA A 24 6.31 -6.25 -65.84
C ALA A 24 6.03 -5.45 -64.56
N ALA A 25 7.01 -4.95 -63.78
CA ALA A 25 8.44 -5.08 -63.70
C ALA A 25 8.85 -4.32 -62.42
N VAL A 26 9.91 -4.78 -61.76
CA VAL A 26 10.89 -4.01 -60.98
C VAL A 26 10.38 -2.87 -60.10
N LEU A 27 10.44 -3.08 -58.77
CA LEU A 27 11.13 -2.17 -57.85
C LEU A 27 11.40 -2.92 -56.55
N LEU A 28 12.62 -3.44 -56.43
CA LEU A 28 13.26 -3.76 -55.16
C LEU A 28 13.45 -2.44 -54.40
N ALA A 29 12.39 -2.00 -53.72
CA ALA A 29 12.51 -0.99 -52.69
C ALA A 29 13.05 -1.68 -51.45
N SER A 30 14.38 -1.68 -51.33
CA SER A 30 15.08 -1.89 -50.08
C SER A 30 14.66 -0.79 -49.11
N LEU A 31 13.52 -0.98 -48.45
CA LEU A 31 13.20 -0.26 -47.23
C LEU A 31 14.23 -0.71 -46.19
N ALA A 32 15.36 -0.01 -46.18
CA ALA A 32 16.20 0.09 -45.01
C ALA A 32 15.32 0.68 -43.91
N LEU A 33 14.61 -0.19 -43.20
CA LEU A 33 14.16 0.03 -41.85
C LEU A 33 15.43 0.23 -41.04
N THR A 34 15.93 1.47 -41.02
CA THR A 34 16.75 1.96 -39.92
C THR A 34 15.82 1.97 -38.72
N THR A 35 15.62 0.81 -38.11
CA THR A 35 15.21 0.77 -36.71
C THR A 35 16.31 1.55 -35.99
N PRO A 36 15.98 2.66 -35.30
CA PRO A 36 16.91 3.16 -34.31
C PRO A 36 17.00 2.01 -33.30
N LEU A 37 18.09 1.24 -33.35
CA LEU A 37 18.59 0.56 -32.18
C LEU A 37 18.87 1.70 -31.20
N LEU A 38 17.84 2.12 -30.46
CA LEU A 38 18.01 2.85 -29.22
C LEU A 38 18.94 1.96 -28.42
N SER A 39 20.20 2.36 -28.37
CA SER A 39 21.24 1.73 -27.58
C SER A 39 20.75 1.76 -26.14
N GLN A 40 20.08 0.68 -25.71
CA GLN A 40 19.76 0.47 -24.31
C GLN A 40 21.11 0.42 -23.59
N ALA A 41 21.33 1.39 -22.71
CA ALA A 41 22.52 1.39 -21.88
C ALA A 41 22.49 0.13 -21.02
N ALA A 42 23.66 -0.46 -20.76
CA ALA A 42 23.76 -1.55 -19.81
C ALA A 42 23.26 -1.08 -18.44
N ILE A 43 22.47 -1.93 -17.78
CA ILE A 43 21.96 -1.65 -16.43
C ILE A 43 23.16 -1.46 -15.48
N ASP A 44 23.26 -0.29 -14.86
CA ASP A 44 24.22 0.02 -13.80
C ASP A 44 23.54 -0.18 -12.43
N PRO A 45 23.86 -1.29 -11.71
CA PRO A 45 23.22 -1.60 -10.44
C PRO A 45 23.51 -0.59 -9.32
N ASN A 46 24.45 0.34 -9.54
CA ASN A 46 24.83 1.34 -8.54
C ASN A 46 24.06 2.66 -8.67
N VAL A 47 23.26 2.86 -9.73
CA VAL A 47 22.53 4.13 -9.92
C VAL A 47 21.52 4.36 -8.80
N ALA A 48 20.67 3.38 -8.49
CA ALA A 48 19.67 3.52 -7.43
C ALA A 48 20.30 3.74 -6.04
N PRO A 49 21.33 2.97 -5.61
CA PRO A 49 22.06 3.26 -4.37
C PRO A 49 22.72 4.64 -4.34
N ARG A 50 23.29 5.10 -5.46
CA ARG A 50 23.91 6.43 -5.58
C ARG A 50 22.88 7.54 -5.48
N ALA A 51 21.73 7.40 -6.15
CA ALA A 51 20.62 8.35 -6.01
C ALA A 51 20.13 8.42 -4.56
N ALA A 52 19.95 7.27 -3.91
CA ALA A 52 19.60 7.22 -2.49
C ALA A 52 20.67 7.86 -1.57
N ALA A 53 21.95 7.83 -1.96
CA ALA A 53 23.02 8.50 -1.22
C ALA A 53 22.98 10.03 -1.37
N LEU A 54 22.70 10.54 -2.58
CA LEU A 54 22.47 11.96 -2.83
C LEU A 54 21.29 12.48 -2.00
N ASP A 55 20.19 11.74 -1.98
CA ASP A 55 19.02 12.07 -1.17
C ASP A 55 19.35 12.20 0.32
N ARG A 56 20.10 11.25 0.89
CA ARG A 56 20.57 11.32 2.29
C ARG A 56 21.48 12.50 2.57
N GLN A 57 22.09 13.11 1.55
CA GLN A 57 22.91 14.31 1.66
C GLN A 57 22.09 15.60 1.51
N GLY A 58 20.77 15.50 1.34
CA GLY A 58 19.89 16.65 1.07
C GLY A 58 19.82 17.05 -0.41
N GLU A 59 20.49 16.30 -1.30
CA GLU A 59 20.58 16.60 -2.73
C GLU A 59 19.45 15.94 -3.52
N ARG A 60 18.22 16.09 -3.03
CA ARG A 60 17.02 15.40 -3.57
C ARG A 60 16.80 15.66 -5.06
N HIS A 61 16.91 16.93 -5.47
CA HIS A 61 16.74 17.33 -6.86
C HIS A 61 17.77 16.67 -7.79
N LEU A 62 19.04 16.56 -7.36
CA LEU A 62 20.08 15.85 -8.12
C LEU A 62 19.82 14.35 -8.19
N ALA A 63 19.29 13.76 -7.12
CA ALA A 63 18.95 12.34 -7.08
C ALA A 63 17.83 11.99 -8.08
N VAL A 64 16.78 12.83 -8.16
CA VAL A 64 15.68 12.67 -9.12
C VAL A 64 16.15 12.90 -10.56
N ASP A 65 16.93 13.94 -10.81
CA ASP A 65 17.49 14.24 -12.14
C ASP A 65 18.43 13.12 -12.64
N LEU A 66 19.28 12.58 -11.76
CA LEU A 66 20.13 11.41 -12.04
C LEU A 66 19.28 10.21 -12.50
N LEU A 67 18.23 9.88 -11.75
CA LEU A 67 17.36 8.75 -12.08
C LEU A 67 16.58 9.00 -13.38
N GLY A 68 16.04 10.21 -13.57
CA GLY A 68 15.29 10.57 -14.77
C GLY A 68 16.13 10.44 -16.05
N ARG A 69 17.35 10.99 -16.05
CA ARG A 69 18.28 10.87 -17.19
C ARG A 69 18.72 9.44 -17.43
N TYR A 70 19.02 8.70 -16.35
CA TYR A 70 19.45 7.31 -16.45
C TYR A 70 18.33 6.43 -17.04
N LEU A 71 17.11 6.51 -16.50
CA LEU A 71 15.96 5.73 -16.95
C LEU A 71 15.53 6.04 -18.39
N ALA A 72 15.83 7.23 -18.91
CA ALA A 72 15.67 7.54 -20.33
C ALA A 72 16.55 6.67 -21.25
N THR A 73 17.66 6.12 -20.72
CA THR A 73 18.61 5.27 -21.45
C THR A 73 18.60 3.80 -21.01
N ALA A 74 18.11 3.52 -19.80
CA ALA A 74 18.00 2.20 -19.20
C ALA A 74 16.58 1.96 -18.64
N PRO A 75 15.54 1.94 -19.48
CA PRO A 75 14.14 1.82 -19.03
C PRO A 75 13.80 0.46 -18.43
N ASP A 76 14.66 -0.54 -18.58
CA ASP A 76 14.46 -1.90 -18.04
C ASP A 76 15.09 -2.09 -16.65
N ASP A 77 15.67 -1.03 -16.05
CA ASP A 77 16.18 -1.07 -14.67
C ASP A 77 15.05 -0.86 -13.65
N GLY A 78 14.46 -1.97 -13.21
CA GLY A 78 13.38 -1.94 -12.22
C GLY A 78 13.79 -1.34 -10.87
N SER A 79 15.05 -1.46 -10.46
CA SER A 79 15.50 -0.93 -9.17
C SER A 79 15.60 0.59 -9.20
N ALA A 80 16.03 1.16 -10.33
CA ALA A 80 15.99 2.60 -10.55
C ALA A 80 14.55 3.13 -10.59
N TRP A 81 13.62 2.43 -11.26
CA TRP A 81 12.20 2.77 -11.23
C TRP A 81 11.60 2.73 -9.83
N LEU A 82 11.91 1.69 -9.04
CA LEU A 82 11.48 1.58 -7.65
C LEU A 82 11.98 2.78 -6.85
N GLN A 83 13.26 3.14 -6.99
CA GLN A 83 13.84 4.25 -6.24
C GLN A 83 13.22 5.60 -6.62
N LEU A 84 12.98 5.83 -7.90
CA LEU A 84 12.28 7.04 -8.38
C LEU A 84 10.85 7.11 -7.83
N GLY A 85 10.12 5.99 -7.85
CA GLY A 85 8.77 5.93 -7.29
C GLY A 85 8.72 6.18 -5.79
N ARG A 86 9.70 5.66 -5.03
CA ARG A 86 9.86 5.97 -3.60
C ARG A 86 10.13 7.44 -3.35
N PHE A 87 10.91 8.09 -4.22
CA PHE A 87 11.15 9.52 -4.10
C PHE A 87 9.84 10.29 -4.21
N TYR A 88 9.09 10.12 -5.29
CA TYR A 88 7.81 10.82 -5.41
C TYR A 88 6.79 10.48 -4.30
N LEU A 89 6.79 9.25 -3.79
CA LEU A 89 5.98 8.91 -2.61
C LEU A 89 6.39 9.71 -1.36
N TYR A 90 7.69 9.91 -1.14
CA TYR A 90 8.16 10.71 -0.01
C TYR A 90 7.93 12.21 -0.23
N ASP A 91 8.06 12.71 -1.46
CA ASP A 91 7.73 14.11 -1.79
C ASP A 91 6.25 14.40 -1.49
N ALA A 92 5.34 13.46 -1.80
CA ALA A 92 3.94 13.56 -1.43
C ALA A 92 3.70 13.60 0.09
N ARG A 93 4.55 12.94 0.88
CA ARG A 93 4.47 12.96 2.35
C ARG A 93 5.02 14.25 2.93
N ASP A 94 6.12 14.75 2.36
CA ASP A 94 6.70 16.03 2.77
C ASP A 94 5.71 17.18 2.47
N TRP A 95 4.92 17.08 1.39
CA TRP A 95 3.83 18.01 1.11
C TRP A 95 2.79 18.10 2.25
N HIS A 96 2.47 17.00 2.94
CA HIS A 96 1.63 17.03 4.14
C HIS A 96 2.32 17.75 5.32
N LEU A 97 3.64 17.62 5.45
CA LEU A 97 4.43 18.32 6.48
C LEU A 97 4.54 19.82 6.22
N GLU A 98 4.47 20.22 4.96
CA GLU A 98 4.51 21.62 4.52
C GLU A 98 3.15 22.31 4.55
N ASP A 99 2.14 21.72 5.23
CA ASP A 99 0.78 22.25 5.35
C ASP A 99 0.15 22.46 3.97
N HIS A 100 0.35 21.46 3.11
CA HIS A 100 -0.20 21.38 1.74
C HIS A 100 0.27 22.52 0.83
N ARG A 101 1.45 23.10 1.13
CA ARG A 101 2.10 24.13 0.32
C ARG A 101 3.06 23.45 -0.65
N GLY A 102 3.24 24.06 -1.82
CA GLY A 102 4.15 23.58 -2.86
C GLY A 102 3.47 23.48 -4.22
N ASP A 103 4.32 23.44 -5.26
CA ASP A 103 3.96 23.13 -6.64
C ASP A 103 5.03 22.16 -7.16
N PRO A 104 4.68 20.93 -7.58
CA PRO A 104 3.32 20.41 -7.75
C PRO A 104 2.59 20.04 -6.45
N ASP A 105 1.28 19.79 -6.55
CA ASP A 105 0.48 19.27 -5.43
C ASP A 105 0.81 17.79 -5.10
N GLY A 106 0.39 17.35 -3.91
CA GLY A 106 0.60 15.99 -3.43
C GLY A 106 0.02 14.90 -4.33
N LEU A 107 -1.11 15.16 -5.01
CA LEU A 107 -1.75 14.18 -5.89
C LEU A 107 -0.89 13.92 -7.13
N LEU A 108 -0.30 14.97 -7.70
CA LEU A 108 0.60 14.84 -8.84
C LEU A 108 1.88 14.07 -8.48
N TYR A 109 2.44 14.30 -7.28
CA TYR A 109 3.53 13.45 -6.77
C TYR A 109 3.10 11.98 -6.68
N LEU A 110 1.91 11.68 -6.17
CA LEU A 110 1.39 10.31 -6.09
C LEU A 110 1.12 9.68 -7.46
N ASP A 111 0.79 10.46 -8.48
CA ASP A 111 0.62 9.98 -9.85
C ASP A 111 1.98 9.63 -10.49
N PHE A 112 3.02 10.43 -10.24
CA PHE A 112 4.39 10.09 -10.64
C PHE A 112 4.92 8.87 -9.88
N ALA A 113 4.67 8.78 -8.57
CA ALA A 113 5.02 7.63 -7.75
C ALA A 113 4.36 6.35 -8.29
N ALA A 114 3.05 6.39 -8.52
CA ALA A 114 2.29 5.26 -9.06
C ALA A 114 2.86 4.78 -10.41
N THR A 115 3.13 5.71 -11.33
CA THR A 115 3.68 5.39 -12.65
C THR A 115 5.05 4.71 -12.57
N ALA A 116 5.97 5.25 -11.78
CA ALA A 116 7.30 4.68 -11.60
C ALA A 116 7.25 3.31 -10.90
N LEU A 117 6.39 3.16 -9.89
CA LEU A 117 6.21 1.90 -9.16
C LEU A 117 5.57 0.83 -10.04
N GLU A 118 4.63 1.17 -10.91
CA GLU A 118 4.05 0.26 -11.89
C GLU A 118 5.10 -0.28 -12.88
N GLN A 119 6.06 0.55 -13.32
CA GLN A 119 7.20 0.06 -14.11
C GLN A 119 8.09 -0.89 -13.29
N SER A 120 8.36 -0.59 -12.01
CA SER A 120 9.14 -1.49 -11.15
C SER A 120 8.46 -2.86 -10.97
N ILE A 121 7.13 -2.89 -10.88
CA ILE A 121 6.33 -4.11 -10.75
C ILE A 121 6.39 -4.91 -12.06
N ARG A 122 6.24 -4.23 -13.20
CA ARG A 122 6.37 -4.86 -14.52
C ARG A 122 7.74 -5.54 -14.71
N LEU A 123 8.77 -4.96 -14.10
CA LEU A 123 10.14 -5.48 -14.10
C LEU A 123 10.42 -6.44 -12.92
N ALA A 124 9.37 -6.95 -12.28
CA ALA A 124 9.40 -7.97 -11.23
C ALA A 124 10.23 -7.59 -9.98
N VAL A 125 10.28 -6.30 -9.63
CA VAL A 125 10.91 -5.87 -8.38
C VAL A 125 9.98 -6.14 -7.21
N ASP A 126 10.39 -7.02 -6.30
CA ASP A 126 9.61 -7.54 -5.17
C ASP A 126 8.90 -6.45 -4.34
N SER A 127 9.60 -5.35 -4.05
CA SER A 127 9.04 -4.26 -3.24
C SER A 127 8.09 -3.32 -4.00
N GLY A 128 8.00 -3.42 -5.33
CA GLY A 128 7.21 -2.52 -6.15
C GLY A 128 5.73 -2.51 -5.75
N VAL A 129 5.15 -3.69 -5.52
CA VAL A 129 3.72 -3.83 -5.15
C VAL A 129 3.41 -3.18 -3.81
N VAL A 130 4.30 -3.33 -2.83
CA VAL A 130 4.09 -2.77 -1.47
C VAL A 130 4.15 -1.25 -1.50
N PHE A 131 5.17 -0.67 -2.13
CA PHE A 131 5.25 0.79 -2.27
C PHE A 131 4.11 1.36 -3.12
N ARG A 132 3.66 0.62 -4.15
CA ARG A 132 2.50 1.02 -4.95
C ARG A 132 1.23 1.06 -4.11
N GLY A 133 1.06 0.12 -3.19
CA GLY A 133 -0.02 0.14 -2.20
C GLY A 133 0.10 1.30 -1.22
N LEU A 134 1.31 1.63 -0.74
CA LEU A 134 1.52 2.80 0.12
C LEU A 134 1.12 4.10 -0.60
N ALA A 135 1.39 4.23 -1.90
CA ALA A 135 0.92 5.38 -2.67
C ALA A 135 -0.62 5.46 -2.74
N GLU A 136 -1.34 4.34 -2.78
CA GLU A 136 -2.81 4.36 -2.67
C GLU A 136 -3.28 4.71 -1.25
N VAL A 137 -2.55 4.29 -0.22
CA VAL A 137 -2.87 4.71 1.16
C VAL A 137 -2.73 6.22 1.31
N GLU A 138 -1.63 6.83 0.84
CA GLU A 138 -1.47 8.29 0.88
C GLU A 138 -2.55 9.01 0.07
N ARG A 139 -2.91 8.50 -1.12
CA ARG A 139 -4.02 9.06 -1.90
C ARG A 139 -5.35 8.99 -1.16
N ALA A 140 -5.59 7.89 -0.45
CA ALA A 140 -6.79 7.74 0.35
C ALA A 140 -6.79 8.65 1.59
N LEU A 141 -5.63 8.99 2.14
CA LEU A 141 -5.51 9.96 3.23
C LEU A 141 -5.87 11.37 2.77
N ILE A 142 -5.44 11.77 1.56
CA ILE A 142 -5.92 13.01 0.92
C ILE A 142 -7.45 12.99 0.77
N PHE A 143 -8.04 11.83 0.41
CA PHE A 143 -9.49 11.71 0.37
C PHE A 143 -10.15 11.80 1.76
N VAL A 144 -9.51 11.30 2.82
CA VAL A 144 -9.95 11.52 4.21
C VAL A 144 -9.90 13.00 4.56
N GLU A 145 -8.86 13.72 4.17
CA GLU A 145 -8.69 15.17 4.43
C GLU A 145 -9.82 15.98 3.77
N ASP A 146 -10.17 15.64 2.53
CA ASP A 146 -11.24 16.28 1.78
C ASP A 146 -12.64 15.90 2.29
N SER A 147 -12.92 14.59 2.37
CA SER A 147 -14.28 14.04 2.51
C SER A 147 -14.57 13.36 3.85
N GLY A 148 -13.56 13.19 4.71
CA GLY A 148 -13.68 12.57 6.03
C GLY A 148 -13.65 11.03 6.03
N TRP A 149 -13.37 10.45 7.20
CA TRP A 149 -13.24 8.99 7.36
C TRP A 149 -14.50 8.21 6.96
N ALA A 150 -15.69 8.74 7.27
CA ALA A 150 -16.95 8.06 7.00
C ALA A 150 -17.19 7.84 5.49
N ALA A 151 -16.74 8.75 4.64
CA ALA A 151 -16.75 8.59 3.19
C ALA A 151 -15.61 7.67 2.73
N ALA A 152 -14.40 7.88 3.27
CA ALA A 152 -13.19 7.17 2.86
C ALA A 152 -13.26 5.66 3.11
N ARG A 153 -13.88 5.21 4.22
CA ARG A 153 -14.00 3.77 4.54
C ARG A 153 -14.84 2.96 3.54
N TYR A 154 -15.59 3.62 2.66
CA TYR A 154 -16.35 2.99 1.59
C TYR A 154 -15.76 3.26 0.20
N ALA A 155 -14.66 4.02 0.13
CA ALA A 155 -13.95 4.23 -1.12
C ALA A 155 -13.36 2.89 -1.56
N ARG A 156 -13.68 2.48 -2.80
CA ARG A 156 -13.07 1.29 -3.39
C ARG A 156 -11.65 1.62 -3.85
N ALA A 157 -10.78 0.63 -3.78
CA ALA A 157 -9.49 0.70 -4.45
C ALA A 157 -9.66 1.06 -5.93
N ARG A 158 -8.76 1.90 -6.45
CA ARG A 158 -8.78 2.28 -7.87
C ARG A 158 -8.64 1.04 -8.75
N PRO A 159 -9.36 0.98 -9.89
CA PRO A 159 -9.11 -0.04 -10.90
C PRO A 159 -7.65 0.01 -11.35
N GLY A 160 -7.02 -1.15 -11.56
CA GLY A 160 -5.65 -1.26 -12.06
C GLY A 160 -4.55 -1.31 -10.99
N VAL A 161 -4.89 -1.18 -9.70
CA VAL A 161 -3.92 -1.41 -8.62
C VAL A 161 -3.59 -2.90 -8.54
N PRO A 162 -2.29 -3.30 -8.58
CA PRO A 162 -1.88 -4.69 -8.45
C PRO A 162 -2.38 -5.31 -7.13
N PRO A 163 -2.73 -6.60 -7.12
CA PRO A 163 -3.22 -7.25 -5.90
C PRO A 163 -2.11 -7.25 -4.83
N MET A 164 -2.50 -6.88 -3.61
CA MET A 164 -1.60 -6.86 -2.46
C MET A 164 -1.16 -8.30 -2.11
N PRO A 165 0.09 -8.53 -1.67
CA PRO A 165 0.52 -9.85 -1.23
C PRO A 165 -0.41 -10.40 -0.12
N PRO A 166 -0.85 -11.67 -0.20
CA PRO A 166 -1.83 -12.22 0.74
C PRO A 166 -1.42 -12.15 2.21
N PHE A 167 -0.13 -12.25 2.53
CA PHE A 167 0.35 -12.14 3.90
C PHE A 167 0.20 -10.73 4.50
N ILE A 168 0.16 -9.68 3.65
CA ILE A 168 -0.10 -8.29 4.08
C ILE A 168 -1.60 -8.11 4.38
N LEU A 169 -2.46 -8.72 3.57
CA LEU A 169 -3.92 -8.75 3.81
C LEU A 169 -4.25 -9.54 5.09
N GLU A 170 -3.64 -10.72 5.25
CA GLU A 170 -3.76 -11.53 6.48
C GLU A 170 -3.30 -10.76 7.73
N LEU A 171 -2.20 -10.01 7.64
CA LEU A 171 -1.76 -9.14 8.73
C LEU A 171 -2.80 -8.06 9.06
N GLY A 172 -3.42 -7.45 8.05
CA GLY A 172 -4.48 -6.46 8.21
C GLY A 172 -5.70 -7.01 8.92
N ALA A 173 -6.22 -8.15 8.43
CA ALA A 173 -7.33 -8.86 9.03
C ALA A 173 -7.05 -9.22 10.50
N ASN A 174 -5.85 -9.72 10.80
CA ASN A 174 -5.48 -10.06 12.18
C ASN A 174 -5.38 -8.84 13.10
N LEU A 175 -4.81 -7.72 12.65
CA LEU A 175 -4.73 -6.49 13.43
C LEU A 175 -6.12 -5.93 13.72
N LEU A 176 -7.00 -5.90 12.72
CA LEU A 176 -8.38 -5.46 12.85
C LEU A 176 -9.18 -6.39 13.78
N ALA A 177 -9.10 -7.70 13.59
CA ALA A 177 -9.76 -8.69 14.45
C ALA A 177 -9.22 -8.69 15.90
N SER A 178 -8.02 -8.15 16.13
CA SER A 178 -7.45 -7.98 17.46
C SER A 178 -8.00 -6.75 18.19
N CYS A 179 -8.55 -5.77 17.46
CA CYS A 179 -9.17 -4.58 18.04
C CYS A 179 -10.69 -4.80 18.22
N PRO A 180 -11.29 -4.50 19.39
CA PRO A 180 -12.73 -4.59 19.56
C PRO A 180 -13.48 -3.68 18.57
N ALA A 181 -14.61 -4.16 18.07
CA ALA A 181 -15.43 -3.45 17.09
C ALA A 181 -15.81 -2.04 17.56
N GLY A 182 -15.89 -1.08 16.64
CA GLY A 182 -16.11 0.33 16.97
C GLY A 182 -14.90 1.01 17.63
N GLY A 183 -13.74 0.34 17.72
CA GLY A 183 -12.53 0.88 18.34
C GLY A 183 -11.77 1.89 17.49
N VAL A 184 -10.73 2.48 18.09
CA VAL A 184 -9.71 3.29 17.41
C VAL A 184 -8.39 2.52 17.43
N LEU A 185 -7.85 2.20 16.25
CA LEU A 185 -6.60 1.47 16.10
C LEU A 185 -5.47 2.41 15.71
N LEU A 186 -4.50 2.57 16.59
CA LEU A 186 -3.26 3.27 16.29
C LEU A 186 -2.34 2.33 15.52
N THR A 187 -1.91 2.77 14.34
CA THR A 187 -0.88 2.08 13.55
C THR A 187 0.48 2.71 13.84
N GLY A 188 1.53 1.89 13.84
CA GLY A 188 2.85 2.27 14.30
C GLY A 188 3.88 2.47 13.20
N ASN A 189 3.66 1.86 12.04
CA ASN A 189 4.53 1.98 10.89
C ASN A 189 3.73 1.87 9.59
N ASP A 190 4.40 2.11 8.47
CA ASP A 190 3.79 2.08 7.14
C ASP A 190 3.21 0.71 6.76
N LEU A 191 3.84 -0.40 7.17
CA LEU A 191 3.31 -1.73 6.88
C LEU A 191 2.02 -2.00 7.64
N GLU A 192 1.96 -1.65 8.93
CA GLU A 192 0.73 -1.75 9.72
C GLU A 192 -0.36 -0.83 9.17
N ALA A 193 -0.03 0.41 8.78
CA ALA A 193 -0.97 1.34 8.16
C ALA A 193 -1.51 0.80 6.82
N LEU A 194 -0.64 0.25 5.98
CA LEU A 194 -1.01 -0.40 4.72
C LEU A 194 -1.94 -1.58 4.94
N SER A 195 -1.53 -2.53 5.79
CA SER A 195 -2.30 -3.72 6.11
C SER A 195 -3.67 -3.37 6.67
N VAL A 196 -3.74 -2.46 7.64
CA VAL A 196 -5.00 -2.04 8.26
C VAL A 196 -5.90 -1.30 7.27
N TRP A 197 -5.34 -0.45 6.40
CA TRP A 197 -6.12 0.25 5.38
C TRP A 197 -6.81 -0.73 4.42
N TYR A 198 -6.06 -1.65 3.82
CA TYR A 198 -6.62 -2.66 2.92
C TYR A 198 -7.64 -3.56 3.65
N GLY A 199 -7.32 -4.02 4.86
CA GLY A 199 -8.26 -4.80 5.66
C GLY A 199 -9.54 -4.04 6.03
N SER A 200 -9.47 -2.72 6.23
CA SER A 200 -10.65 -1.90 6.56
C SER A 200 -11.62 -1.79 5.37
N ILE A 201 -11.09 -1.77 4.14
CA ILE A 201 -11.90 -1.79 2.92
C ILE A 201 -12.57 -3.15 2.72
N GLU A 202 -11.87 -4.24 3.04
CA GLU A 202 -12.41 -5.61 2.92
C GLU A 202 -13.42 -5.93 4.03
N HIS A 203 -13.24 -5.38 5.23
CA HIS A 203 -14.06 -5.64 6.41
C HIS A 203 -14.68 -4.35 7.01
N PRO A 204 -15.47 -3.57 6.24
CA PRO A 204 -15.99 -2.27 6.69
C PRO A 204 -17.00 -2.39 7.86
N ALA A 205 -17.49 -3.61 8.13
CA ALA A 205 -18.42 -3.89 9.22
C ALA A 205 -17.77 -3.85 10.62
N LEU A 206 -16.44 -3.90 10.73
CA LEU A 206 -15.75 -3.84 12.02
C LEU A 206 -15.79 -2.43 12.65
N ASP A 207 -16.04 -1.40 11.85
CA ASP A 207 -16.11 0.00 12.26
C ASP A 207 -14.91 0.47 13.10
N ILE A 208 -13.72 0.00 12.74
CA ILE A 208 -12.47 0.41 13.36
C ILE A 208 -11.98 1.68 12.68
N LEU A 209 -11.64 2.69 13.48
CA LEU A 209 -11.02 3.93 13.01
C LEU A 209 -9.49 3.81 13.08
N PRO A 210 -8.76 3.64 11.95
CA PRO A 210 -7.31 3.64 11.94
C PRO A 210 -6.78 5.07 12.08
N ILE A 211 -5.81 5.28 12.98
CA ILE A 211 -5.10 6.54 13.16
C ILE A 211 -3.60 6.32 12.95
N ARG A 212 -2.98 7.18 12.13
CA ARG A 212 -1.53 7.35 12.05
C ARG A 212 -1.12 8.49 12.99
N PRO A 213 -0.47 8.20 14.13
CA PRO A 213 -0.16 9.24 15.11
C PRO A 213 0.75 10.35 14.57
N ALA A 214 1.72 10.00 13.73
CA ALA A 214 2.63 10.97 13.10
C ALA A 214 1.86 12.01 12.27
N LEU A 215 0.96 11.56 11.38
CA LEU A 215 0.12 12.47 10.59
C LEU A 215 -0.84 13.28 11.46
N TYR A 216 -1.42 12.69 12.50
CA TYR A 216 -2.27 13.45 13.42
C TYR A 216 -1.49 14.61 14.07
N ALA A 217 -0.21 14.40 14.39
CA ALA A 217 0.63 15.44 14.98
C ALA A 217 1.03 16.52 13.97
N THR A 218 1.34 16.16 12.72
CA THR A 218 1.97 17.08 11.76
C THR A 218 0.99 17.70 10.77
N ASP A 219 -0.01 16.96 10.31
CA ASP A 219 -0.95 17.39 9.27
C ASP A 219 -2.23 17.99 9.88
N SER A 220 -2.49 19.26 9.57
CA SER A 220 -3.60 20.02 10.13
C SER A 220 -4.97 19.58 9.59
N LEU A 221 -5.05 19.15 8.33
CA LEU A 221 -6.28 18.69 7.70
C LEU A 221 -6.62 17.27 8.15
N TYR A 222 -5.64 16.37 8.15
CA TYR A 222 -5.80 15.00 8.64
C TYR A 222 -6.21 15.02 10.10
N ARG A 223 -5.51 15.79 10.96
CA ARG A 223 -5.87 15.94 12.37
C ARG A 223 -7.31 16.39 12.55
N ARG A 224 -7.75 17.41 11.79
CA ARG A 224 -9.14 17.91 11.85
C ARG A 224 -10.15 16.82 11.56
N ARG A 225 -9.97 16.07 10.47
CA ARG A 225 -10.90 15.02 10.03
C ARG A 225 -10.92 13.82 10.96
N MET A 226 -9.77 13.44 11.49
CA MET A 226 -9.69 12.34 12.45
C MET A 226 -10.23 12.73 13.83
N ALA A 227 -10.04 13.98 14.26
CA ALA A 227 -10.66 14.52 15.47
C ALA A 227 -12.19 14.54 15.35
N GLU A 228 -12.72 14.96 14.20
CA GLU A 228 -14.15 14.89 13.87
C GLU A 228 -14.67 13.46 13.96
N ALA A 229 -13.99 12.49 13.34
CA ALA A 229 -14.35 11.06 13.39
C ALA A 229 -14.28 10.46 14.81
N MET A 230 -13.46 11.03 15.68
CA MET A 230 -13.36 10.66 17.11
C MET A 230 -14.36 11.42 18.00
N GLY A 231 -14.96 12.50 17.50
CA GLY A 231 -15.76 13.43 18.27
C GLY A 231 -14.95 14.10 19.39
N VAL A 232 -13.81 14.69 19.04
CA VAL A 232 -12.92 15.44 19.95
C VAL A 232 -12.45 16.75 19.30
N ASP A 233 -11.89 17.64 20.12
CA ASP A 233 -11.32 18.91 19.64
C ASP A 233 -10.03 18.66 18.81
N PRO A 234 -9.95 19.18 17.56
CA PRO A 234 -8.76 19.05 16.71
C PRO A 234 -7.53 19.83 17.20
N GLY A 235 -7.67 20.70 18.20
CA GLY A 235 -6.55 21.37 18.88
C GLY A 235 -5.81 20.48 19.87
N LEU A 236 -6.35 19.30 20.21
CA LEU A 236 -5.71 18.38 21.15
C LEU A 236 -4.51 17.68 20.52
N SER A 237 -3.48 17.44 21.34
CA SER A 237 -2.42 16.48 20.99
C SER A 237 -3.01 15.09 20.77
N VAL A 238 -2.34 14.24 19.99
CA VAL A 238 -2.80 12.86 19.76
C VAL A 238 -3.05 12.10 21.07
N GLN A 239 -2.17 12.25 22.07
CA GLN A 239 -2.35 11.64 23.38
C GLN A 239 -3.62 12.16 24.08
N SER A 240 -3.80 13.49 24.12
CA SER A 240 -4.95 14.12 24.78
C SER A 240 -6.28 13.80 24.08
N ALA A 241 -6.28 13.77 22.74
CA ALA A 241 -7.41 13.36 21.92
C ALA A 241 -7.81 11.92 22.24
N LEU A 242 -6.85 11.00 22.24
CA LEU A 242 -7.09 9.59 22.56
C LEU A 242 -7.56 9.40 24.00
N ALA A 243 -6.97 10.10 24.97
CA ALA A 243 -7.44 10.09 26.35
C ALA A 243 -8.91 10.57 26.49
N ALA A 244 -9.34 11.55 25.69
CA ALA A 244 -10.72 12.02 25.65
C ALA A 244 -11.68 11.06 24.92
N VAL A 245 -11.18 10.23 24.00
CA VAL A 245 -11.95 9.17 23.32
C VAL A 245 -12.08 7.92 24.19
N ALA A 246 -11.04 7.63 24.98
CA ALA A 246 -10.91 6.41 25.77
C ALA A 246 -12.11 6.04 26.65
N PRO A 247 -12.94 6.95 27.18
CA PRO A 247 -14.17 6.59 27.90
C PRO A 247 -15.30 6.04 27.02
N ARG A 248 -15.34 6.40 25.73
CA ARG A 248 -16.45 6.12 24.81
C ARG A 248 -16.13 4.99 23.83
N ARG A 249 -14.88 4.88 23.37
CA ARG A 249 -14.46 3.86 22.40
C ARG A 249 -13.27 3.06 22.94
N PRO A 250 -13.17 1.76 22.61
CA PRO A 250 -11.93 1.01 22.80
C PRO A 250 -10.79 1.66 22.02
N LEU A 251 -9.63 1.77 22.65
CA LEU A 251 -8.38 2.12 21.99
C LEU A 251 -7.54 0.88 21.83
N CYS A 252 -6.89 0.75 20.68
CA CYS A 252 -6.03 -0.37 20.33
C CYS A 252 -4.68 0.16 19.85
N LEU A 253 -3.59 -0.38 20.40
CA LEU A 253 -2.23 -0.07 19.99
C LEU A 253 -1.69 -1.25 19.19
N SER A 254 -1.34 -1.03 17.94
CA SER A 254 -0.55 -2.00 17.18
C SER A 254 0.84 -2.22 17.81
N PRO A 255 1.54 -3.32 17.49
CA PRO A 255 2.87 -3.61 18.01
C PRO A 255 3.91 -2.52 17.73
N GLY A 256 3.83 -1.84 16.59
CA GLY A 256 4.75 -0.77 16.21
C GLY A 256 4.42 0.61 16.77
N THR A 257 3.30 0.78 17.51
CA THR A 257 2.86 2.11 17.95
C THR A 257 3.90 2.78 18.84
N ASP A 258 4.31 4.01 18.47
CA ASP A 258 5.23 4.84 19.25
C ASP A 258 4.65 5.17 20.63
N SER A 259 5.41 4.92 21.70
CA SER A 259 5.01 5.22 23.07
C SER A 259 4.77 6.72 23.29
N ALA A 260 5.40 7.60 22.51
CA ALA A 260 5.15 9.03 22.55
C ALA A 260 3.75 9.43 22.06
N ALA A 261 3.00 8.53 21.41
CA ALA A 261 1.61 8.76 21.04
C ALA A 261 0.60 8.14 22.02
N VAL A 262 1.07 7.35 22.99
CA VAL A 262 0.21 6.53 23.84
C VAL A 262 -0.25 7.32 25.08
N PRO A 263 -1.57 7.48 25.32
CA PRO A 263 -2.04 8.09 26.55
C PRO A 263 -1.76 7.21 27.78
N PRO A 264 -1.58 7.82 28.98
CA PRO A 264 -1.25 7.12 30.22
C PRO A 264 -2.47 6.39 30.80
N LEU A 265 -2.89 5.31 30.14
CA LEU A 265 -4.01 4.45 30.50
C LEU A 265 -3.50 3.06 30.92
N ALA A 266 -4.37 2.27 31.55
CA ALA A 266 -4.12 0.86 31.75
C ALA A 266 -4.28 0.12 30.40
N TRP A 267 -3.22 -0.56 29.96
CA TRP A 267 -3.19 -1.31 28.71
C TRP A 267 -3.08 -2.80 29.00
N MET A 268 -3.90 -3.60 28.33
CA MET A 268 -3.87 -5.06 28.43
C MET A 268 -3.67 -5.69 27.05
N PRO A 269 -2.93 -6.80 26.94
CA PRO A 269 -2.80 -7.50 25.67
C PRO A 269 -4.14 -8.12 25.24
N LEU A 270 -4.47 -7.98 23.95
CA LEU A 270 -5.56 -8.68 23.30
C LEU A 270 -5.10 -9.12 21.91
N ARG A 271 -4.84 -10.42 21.76
CA ARG A 271 -4.28 -10.99 20.51
C ARG A 271 -3.02 -10.21 20.10
N LEU A 272 -3.01 -9.55 18.93
CA LEU A 272 -1.84 -8.81 18.44
C LEU A 272 -1.70 -7.40 19.00
N VAL A 273 -2.75 -6.82 19.57
CA VAL A 273 -2.77 -5.40 20.00
C VAL A 273 -2.77 -5.29 21.51
N ARG A 274 -2.53 -4.08 22.01
CA ARG A 274 -2.85 -3.71 23.40
C ARG A 274 -4.11 -2.86 23.43
N VAL A 275 -5.03 -3.14 24.34
CA VAL A 275 -6.31 -2.42 24.47
C VAL A 275 -6.44 -1.74 25.81
N ASN A 276 -7.17 -0.62 25.86
CA ASN A 276 -7.42 0.12 27.12
C ASN A 276 -8.62 -0.41 27.91
N ARG A 277 -9.47 -1.24 27.28
CA ARG A 277 -10.66 -1.82 27.88
C ARG A 277 -10.89 -3.22 27.36
N THR A 278 -11.46 -4.06 28.21
CA THR A 278 -11.91 -5.39 27.80
C THR A 278 -13.05 -5.25 26.82
N GLY A 279 -13.02 -6.09 25.79
CA GLY A 279 -14.07 -6.24 24.79
C GLY A 279 -13.89 -7.59 24.12
N SER A 280 -14.96 -8.13 23.56
CA SER A 280 -14.81 -9.32 22.72
C SER A 280 -13.95 -8.92 21.51
N PRO A 281 -12.86 -9.66 21.21
CA PRO A 281 -12.15 -9.46 19.97
C PRO A 281 -13.10 -9.71 18.78
N GLY A 282 -12.69 -9.29 17.60
CA GLY A 282 -13.42 -9.61 16.37
C GLY A 282 -13.68 -11.13 16.26
N PRO A 283 -14.79 -11.54 15.62
CA PRO A 283 -15.23 -12.94 15.60
C PRO A 283 -14.22 -13.86 14.91
N GLU A 284 -13.38 -13.33 14.04
CA GLU A 284 -12.38 -14.07 13.28
C GLU A 284 -11.20 -14.48 14.17
N ALA A 285 -10.73 -15.72 14.02
CA ALA A 285 -9.52 -16.19 14.68
C ALA A 285 -8.26 -15.66 13.96
N LEU A 286 -7.14 -15.58 14.67
CA LEU A 286 -5.86 -15.24 14.03
C LEU A 286 -5.46 -16.32 13.02
N SER A 287 -5.07 -15.91 11.82
CA SER A 287 -4.48 -16.79 10.79
C SER A 287 -3.05 -16.39 10.49
N VAL A 288 -2.15 -17.35 10.27
CA VAL A 288 -0.77 -17.07 9.81
C VAL A 288 -0.38 -17.93 8.59
N ASN A 289 -1.39 -18.42 7.88
CA ASN A 289 -1.21 -19.37 6.79
C ASN A 289 -0.49 -18.73 5.59
N GLU A 290 -0.89 -17.52 5.22
CA GLU A 290 -0.27 -16.83 4.08
C GLU A 290 1.14 -16.35 4.44
N LEU A 291 1.37 -15.91 5.68
CA LEU A 291 2.71 -15.58 6.15
C LEU A 291 3.64 -16.82 6.18
N LEU A 292 3.14 -17.96 6.65
CA LEU A 292 3.89 -19.24 6.64
C LEU A 292 4.20 -19.73 5.23
N LYS A 293 3.26 -19.58 4.31
CA LYS A 293 3.46 -19.89 2.89
C LYS A 293 4.52 -18.97 2.29
N ALA A 294 4.42 -17.66 2.51
CA ALA A 294 5.37 -16.67 2.00
C ALA A 294 6.79 -16.91 2.57
N THR A 295 6.91 -17.21 3.86
CA THR A 295 8.20 -17.53 4.52
C THR A 295 8.92 -18.72 3.87
N ARG A 296 8.17 -19.71 3.36
CA ARG A 296 8.75 -20.88 2.67
C ARG A 296 9.11 -20.62 1.22
N GLN A 297 8.51 -19.61 0.60
CA GLN A 297 8.58 -19.38 -0.84
C GLN A 297 9.41 -18.16 -1.23
N SER A 298 9.62 -17.21 -0.31
CA SER A 298 10.18 -15.90 -0.61
C SER A 298 11.16 -15.44 0.46
N GLY A 299 12.27 -14.86 0.01
CA GLY A 299 13.21 -14.08 0.84
C GLY A 299 12.84 -12.60 0.95
N SER A 300 11.59 -12.23 0.63
CA SER A 300 11.15 -10.83 0.61
C SER A 300 11.38 -10.15 1.97
N PRO A 301 11.95 -8.93 2.01
CA PRO A 301 12.08 -8.16 3.24
C PRO A 301 10.72 -7.87 3.90
N TRP A 302 9.63 -7.88 3.13
CA TRP A 302 8.28 -7.64 3.64
C TRP A 302 7.73 -8.82 4.43
N VAL A 303 8.16 -10.05 4.14
CA VAL A 303 7.82 -11.22 4.96
C VAL A 303 8.47 -11.09 6.34
N LEU A 304 9.73 -10.66 6.38
CA LEU A 304 10.43 -10.40 7.64
C LEU A 304 9.79 -9.23 8.41
N ALA A 305 9.42 -8.16 7.73
CA ALA A 305 8.74 -7.02 8.34
C ALA A 305 7.37 -7.41 8.92
N ALA A 306 6.58 -8.20 8.17
CA ALA A 306 5.29 -8.71 8.63
C ALA A 306 5.46 -9.62 9.85
N ARG A 307 6.42 -10.55 9.83
CA ARG A 307 6.79 -11.37 11.00
C ARG A 307 7.16 -10.49 12.20
N GLY A 308 7.92 -9.41 11.96
CA GLY A 308 8.32 -8.46 12.99
C GLY A 308 7.15 -7.84 13.77
N VAL A 309 5.97 -7.71 13.15
CA VAL A 309 4.75 -7.27 13.84
C VAL A 309 4.27 -8.32 14.84
N TYR A 310 4.27 -9.61 14.48
CA TYR A 310 3.92 -10.70 15.41
C TYR A 310 4.94 -10.86 16.52
N ASP A 311 6.24 -10.76 16.21
CA ASP A 311 7.32 -10.77 17.20
C ASP A 311 7.15 -9.59 18.19
N GLY A 312 6.81 -8.41 17.67
CA GLY A 312 6.50 -7.22 18.45
C GLY A 312 5.31 -7.42 19.39
N ALA A 313 4.24 -8.06 18.92
CA ALA A 313 3.07 -8.39 19.71
C ALA A 313 3.40 -9.38 20.85
N ALA A 314 4.22 -10.40 20.56
CA ALA A 314 4.61 -11.42 21.53
C ALA A 314 5.37 -10.83 22.74
N ARG A 315 6.06 -9.68 22.59
CA ARG A 315 6.68 -8.95 23.72
C ARG A 315 5.66 -8.48 24.76
N HIS A 316 4.41 -8.30 24.38
CA HIS A 316 3.34 -7.83 25.27
C HIS A 316 2.30 -8.91 25.56
N ASN A 317 2.26 -9.98 24.77
CA ASN A 317 1.32 -11.09 24.91
C ASN A 317 2.02 -12.44 24.76
N VAL A 318 2.54 -12.97 25.86
CA VAL A 318 3.26 -14.26 25.88
C VAL A 318 2.40 -15.47 25.49
N LEU A 319 1.06 -15.35 25.53
CA LEU A 319 0.16 -16.41 25.05
C LEU A 319 0.26 -16.63 23.53
N LEU A 320 0.77 -15.63 22.80
CA LEU A 320 1.07 -15.79 21.37
C LEU A 320 2.22 -16.77 21.13
N CYS A 321 3.14 -16.96 22.09
CA CYS A 321 4.28 -17.86 21.93
C CYS A 321 3.84 -19.32 21.69
N SER A 322 2.78 -19.77 22.37
CA SER A 322 2.20 -21.09 22.15
C SER A 322 1.23 -21.11 20.97
N SER A 323 0.43 -20.04 20.82
CA SER A 323 -0.61 -19.96 19.77
C SER A 323 -0.04 -19.80 18.36
N LEU A 324 1.15 -19.21 18.24
CA LEU A 324 1.86 -18.98 16.97
C LEU A 324 3.14 -19.82 16.87
N LEU A 325 3.17 -20.98 17.54
CA LEU A 325 4.32 -21.87 17.53
C LEU A 325 4.78 -22.23 16.11
N LEU A 326 3.84 -22.40 15.17
CA LEU A 326 4.16 -22.69 13.77
C LEU A 326 4.89 -21.54 13.08
N LEU A 327 4.57 -20.29 13.43
CA LEU A 327 5.23 -19.10 12.87
C LEU A 327 6.61 -18.88 13.47
N PHE A 328 6.73 -19.03 14.79
CA PHE A 328 7.98 -18.79 15.50
C PHE A 328 9.00 -19.91 15.31
N GLY A 329 8.54 -21.17 15.32
CA GLY A 329 9.35 -22.36 15.09
C GLY A 329 10.65 -22.35 15.89
N ASP A 330 11.75 -22.62 15.21
CA ASP A 330 13.11 -22.66 15.80
C ASP A 330 13.73 -21.26 15.99
N SER A 331 13.03 -20.20 15.61
CA SER A 331 13.49 -18.81 15.76
C SER A 331 12.51 -17.98 16.60
N PRO A 332 12.24 -18.37 17.86
CA PRO A 332 11.30 -17.65 18.71
C PRO A 332 11.80 -16.23 19.00
N PRO A 333 10.89 -15.24 19.05
CA PRO A 333 11.26 -13.90 19.49
C PRO A 333 11.75 -13.97 20.95
N PRO A 334 12.57 -13.01 21.42
CA PRO A 334 13.16 -13.07 22.75
C PRO A 334 12.17 -13.31 23.90
N ALA A 335 10.95 -12.79 23.78
CA ALA A 335 9.89 -12.95 24.78
C ALA A 335 9.29 -14.38 24.84
N CYS A 336 9.56 -15.22 23.84
CA CYS A 336 9.08 -16.59 23.73
C CYS A 336 10.18 -17.65 23.98
N ARG A 337 11.37 -17.23 24.42
CA ARG A 337 12.44 -18.14 24.78
C ARG A 337 12.20 -18.68 26.20
N PRO A 338 12.51 -19.98 26.45
CA PRO A 338 12.27 -20.63 27.74
C PRO A 338 13.11 -20.06 28.89
#